data_AF-A0A3C1YRQ5-F1
#
_entry.id   AF-A0A3C1YRQ5-F1
#
_cell.length_a   1.000
_cell.length_b   1.000
_cell.length_c   1.000
_cell.angle_alpha   90.00
_cell.angle_beta   90.00
_cell.angle_gamma   90.00
#
_symmetry.space_group_name_H-M   'P 1'
#
loop_
_entity.id
_entity.type
_entity.pdbx_description
1 polymer ?
#
loop_
_entity_poly.entity_id
_entity_poly.type
_entity_poly.pdbx_seq_one_letter_code
_entity_poly.pdbx_strand_id
1 'polypeptide(L)'
;DQFFNDPLFGAQTANVPLKSLPVKVTVLPLPQNNVPESFQGAVGKFSLNASLNKRSAKTNEPIALKATINGTGNVKILEAPKLKLPADFEQYDPKVKEDITRSGETINGSKSFEWLIVPRYPGDKKIPALEFTYFDIGQKRYVTLRTNEFNISVEKGSAEAPQVAGGLTREDVKLLNQDIRFIKTDIGSLREKNKELIQPGTALLMTIIPFAVFIGLILFRQKALSEMSDVVSFRSRKAMKVAARKLANAKNLLKQNKHEAFYAEISTAIWQYVSDKLAIDRAELSIDTVTQQLLHKKVTEELIQRIKECLEACEFARFAPGSSSQEEKNKMYELASNIIVATERELVR
;
A
#
# COMPACT_ATOMS: atom_id res chain seq x y z
N ASP A 1 26.18 14.18 -31.80
CA ASP A 1 25.19 14.36 -30.72
C ASP A 1 25.33 15.69 -29.97
N GLN A 2 25.10 16.81 -30.65
CA GLN A 2 25.01 18.15 -30.03
C GLN A 2 23.56 18.56 -29.71
N PHE A 3 22.58 17.72 -30.06
CA PHE A 3 21.15 17.97 -29.90
C PHE A 3 20.67 17.89 -28.43
N PHE A 4 21.40 17.18 -27.55
CA PHE A 4 21.05 17.00 -26.14
C PHE A 4 21.81 17.92 -25.17
N ASN A 5 22.67 18.82 -25.67
CA ASN A 5 23.41 19.80 -24.87
C ASN A 5 22.81 21.22 -24.96
N ASP A 6 21.51 21.32 -25.26
CA ASP A 6 20.79 22.59 -25.33
C ASP A 6 20.45 23.09 -23.90
N PRO A 7 20.90 24.30 -23.48
CA PRO A 7 20.57 24.89 -22.18
C PRO A 7 19.06 25.06 -21.92
N LEU A 8 18.23 24.95 -22.97
CA LEU A 8 16.77 25.00 -22.89
C LEU A 8 16.14 23.82 -22.14
N PHE A 9 16.82 22.67 -22.01
CA PHE A 9 16.25 21.46 -21.40
C PHE A 9 17.00 20.97 -20.14
N GLY A 10 18.04 21.67 -19.70
CA GLY A 10 18.82 21.33 -18.50
C GLY A 10 18.41 22.16 -17.29
N ALA A 11 17.41 21.72 -16.52
CA ALA A 11 17.17 22.30 -15.20
C ALA A 11 18.33 21.94 -14.26
N GLN A 12 19.28 22.85 -14.07
CA GLN A 12 20.31 22.70 -13.05
C GLN A 12 19.66 22.89 -11.67
N THR A 13 19.60 21.81 -10.89
CA THR A 13 19.17 21.87 -9.50
C THR A 13 20.37 22.29 -8.64
N ALA A 14 20.24 23.43 -7.97
CA ALA A 14 21.23 23.91 -7.01
C ALA A 14 20.64 23.85 -5.60
N ASN A 15 21.39 23.28 -4.65
CA ASN A 15 21.03 23.31 -3.24
C ASN A 15 21.26 24.73 -2.70
N VAL A 16 20.20 25.52 -2.59
CA VAL A 16 20.25 26.87 -2.00
C VAL A 16 19.83 26.79 -0.53
N PRO A 17 20.69 27.16 0.43
CA PRO A 17 20.30 27.23 1.83
C PRO A 17 19.35 28.41 2.05
N LEU A 18 18.06 28.11 2.25
CA LEU A 18 17.06 29.09 2.64
C LEU A 18 17.15 29.39 4.13
N LYS A 19 17.16 30.67 4.50
CA LYS A 19 17.15 31.12 5.89
C LYS A 19 15.87 31.90 6.17
N SER A 20 15.24 31.64 7.30
CA SER A 20 14.12 32.44 7.80
C SER A 20 14.61 33.74 8.44
N LEU A 21 13.70 34.70 8.64
CA LEU A 21 13.97 35.88 9.44
C LEU A 21 14.26 35.46 10.90
N PRO A 22 15.30 36.03 11.54
CA PRO A 22 15.64 35.68 12.92
C PRO A 22 14.57 36.19 13.89
N VAL A 23 14.14 35.33 14.81
CA VAL A 23 13.27 35.70 15.93
C VAL A 23 14.14 36.05 17.13
N LYS A 24 13.97 37.25 17.69
CA LYS A 24 14.67 37.67 18.91
C LYS A 24 13.90 37.16 20.13
N VAL A 25 14.59 36.42 20.99
CA VAL A 25 14.05 35.91 22.27
C VAL A 25 14.84 36.52 23.41
N THR A 26 14.16 37.16 24.35
CA THR A 26 14.77 37.68 25.58
C THR A 26 14.68 36.62 26.67
N VAL A 27 15.83 36.09 27.10
CA VAL A 27 15.91 35.07 28.16
C VAL A 27 16.14 35.74 29.50
N LEU A 28 15.24 35.52 30.46
CA LEU A 28 15.41 36.00 31.83
C LEU A 28 16.43 35.10 32.56
N PRO A 29 17.40 35.68 33.30
CA PRO A 29 18.32 34.88 34.10
C PRO A 29 17.57 34.22 35.27
N LEU A 30 18.05 33.05 35.68
CA LEU A 30 17.59 32.42 36.91
C LEU A 30 18.10 33.20 38.14
N PRO A 31 17.39 33.17 39.28
CA PRO A 31 17.85 33.83 40.49
C PRO A 31 19.22 33.30 40.94
N GLN A 32 20.19 34.19 41.16
CA GLN A 32 21.55 33.79 41.56
C GLN A 32 21.69 33.52 43.06
N ASN A 33 20.71 33.96 43.86
CA ASN A 33 20.72 33.80 45.30
C ASN A 33 20.03 32.49 45.70
N ASN A 34 20.56 31.81 46.73
CA ASN A 34 19.99 30.58 47.29
C ASN A 34 19.82 29.43 46.28
N VAL A 35 20.71 29.30 45.31
CA VAL A 35 20.73 28.16 44.37
C VAL A 35 21.11 26.90 45.15
N PRO A 36 20.22 25.88 45.23
CA PRO A 36 20.54 24.65 45.94
C PRO A 36 21.65 23.86 45.24
N GLU A 37 22.52 23.17 46.00
CA GLU A 37 23.62 22.36 45.47
C GLU A 37 23.15 21.25 44.50
N SER A 38 21.91 20.79 44.66
CA SER A 38 21.26 19.78 43.83
C SER A 38 20.58 20.32 42.57
N PHE A 39 20.72 21.63 42.28
CA PHE A 39 20.19 22.22 41.05
C PHE A 39 21.13 22.02 39.87
N GLN A 40 20.65 21.31 38.84
CA GLN A 40 21.40 20.97 37.61
C GLN A 40 20.73 21.54 36.35
N GLY A 41 20.09 22.71 36.45
CA GLY A 41 19.48 23.37 35.28
C GLY A 41 18.08 22.87 34.90
N ALA A 42 17.45 22.05 35.74
CA ALA A 42 16.08 21.58 35.50
C ALA A 42 15.06 22.73 35.64
N VAL A 43 14.29 23.02 34.59
CA VAL A 43 13.24 24.05 34.61
C VAL A 43 11.92 23.42 34.19
N GLY A 44 10.87 23.62 35.00
CA GLY A 44 9.55 23.02 34.75
C GLY A 44 8.82 22.66 36.03
N LYS A 45 8.05 21.57 36.01
CA LYS A 45 7.33 21.03 37.16
C LYS A 45 7.50 19.53 37.22
N PHE A 46 8.13 19.05 38.29
CA PHE A 46 8.57 17.65 38.40
C PHE A 46 8.16 16.99 39.72
N SER A 47 8.25 15.67 39.73
CA SER A 47 8.10 14.78 40.86
C SER A 47 9.28 13.80 40.86
N LEU A 48 9.70 13.34 42.04
CA LEU A 48 10.82 12.42 42.22
C LEU A 48 10.34 11.21 43.03
N ASN A 49 10.55 10.01 42.49
CA ASN A 49 10.33 8.75 43.17
C ASN A 49 11.59 7.91 43.15
N ALA A 50 11.89 7.18 44.22
CA ALA A 50 13.00 6.22 44.25
C ALA A 50 12.59 4.89 44.89
N SER A 51 13.23 3.82 44.45
CA SER A 51 12.99 2.46 44.91
C SER A 51 14.25 1.61 44.85
N LEU A 52 14.38 0.67 45.79
CA LEU A 52 15.38 -0.40 45.75
C LEU A 52 14.75 -1.70 45.28
N ASN A 53 15.51 -2.53 44.56
CA ASN A 53 15.08 -3.88 44.23
C ASN A 53 15.07 -4.83 45.45
N LYS A 54 15.92 -4.60 46.44
CA LYS A 54 16.00 -5.36 47.69
C LYS A 54 16.50 -4.52 48.86
N ARG A 55 16.07 -4.87 50.08
CA ARG A 55 16.46 -4.23 51.35
C ARG A 55 17.41 -5.09 52.21
N SER A 56 17.72 -6.30 51.76
CA SER A 56 18.76 -7.15 52.33
C SER A 56 19.62 -7.71 51.19
N ALA A 57 20.93 -7.81 51.40
CA ALA A 57 21.89 -8.34 50.44
C ALA A 57 23.12 -8.88 51.17
N LYS A 58 23.87 -9.78 50.56
CA LYS A 58 25.19 -10.20 51.07
C LYS A 58 26.29 -9.25 50.61
N THR A 59 27.44 -9.25 51.27
CA THR A 59 28.64 -8.56 50.78
C THR A 59 28.98 -9.01 49.35
N ASN A 60 29.38 -8.07 48.50
CA ASN A 60 29.62 -8.24 47.06
C ASN A 60 28.36 -8.56 46.22
N GLU A 61 27.18 -8.62 46.84
CA GLU A 61 25.93 -8.84 46.12
C GLU A 61 25.34 -7.49 45.66
N PRO A 62 25.19 -7.26 44.35
CA PRO A 62 24.80 -5.95 43.84
C PRO A 62 23.32 -5.64 44.12
N ILE A 63 23.03 -4.38 44.45
CA ILE A 63 21.69 -3.81 44.69
C ILE A 63 21.40 -2.78 43.59
N ALA A 64 20.16 -2.74 43.10
CA ALA A 64 19.72 -1.77 42.11
C ALA A 64 18.87 -0.68 42.79
N LEU A 65 19.33 0.57 42.70
CA LEU A 65 18.60 1.76 43.13
C LEU A 65 18.07 2.46 41.88
N LYS A 66 16.74 2.60 41.78
CA LYS A 66 16.08 3.29 40.68
C LYS A 66 15.47 4.58 41.17
N ALA A 67 15.87 5.72 40.60
CA ALA A 67 15.17 7.00 40.75
C ALA A 67 14.45 7.34 39.45
N THR A 68 13.23 7.84 39.54
CA THR A 68 12.41 8.25 38.40
C THR A 68 11.92 9.68 38.63
N ILE A 69 12.24 10.54 37.68
CA ILE A 69 11.80 11.93 37.64
C ILE A 69 10.71 12.04 36.58
N ASN A 70 9.50 12.44 37.00
CA ASN A 70 8.35 12.59 36.11
C ASN A 70 7.87 14.03 36.12
N GLY A 71 7.55 14.59 34.96
CA GLY A 71 6.95 15.92 34.92
C GLY A 71 6.96 16.60 33.56
N THR A 72 6.71 17.91 33.61
CA THR A 72 6.61 18.78 32.44
C THR A 72 7.79 19.76 32.41
N GLY A 73 8.40 19.92 31.24
CA GLY A 73 9.60 20.72 31.05
C GLY A 73 10.60 20.04 30.10
N ASN A 74 11.84 20.51 30.08
CA ASN A 74 12.87 19.90 29.24
C ASN A 74 13.42 18.61 29.90
N VAL A 75 12.65 17.52 29.80
CA VAL A 75 13.00 16.21 30.41
C VAL A 75 14.34 15.67 29.86
N LYS A 76 14.68 15.99 28.61
CA LYS A 76 15.88 15.49 27.93
C LYS A 76 17.17 15.93 28.62
N ILE A 77 17.23 17.17 29.10
CA ILE A 77 18.44 17.73 29.76
C ILE A 77 18.58 17.33 31.23
N LEU A 78 17.62 16.59 31.79
CA LEU A 78 17.71 16.18 33.20
C LEU A 78 18.91 15.26 33.41
N GLU A 79 19.75 15.63 34.35
CA GLU A 79 20.90 14.84 34.80
C GLU A 79 20.52 13.92 35.96
N ALA A 80 21.38 12.93 36.20
CA ALA A 80 21.20 11.99 37.30
C ALA A 80 21.43 12.71 38.64
N PRO A 81 20.51 12.63 39.62
CA PRO A 81 20.73 13.14 40.97
C PRO A 81 22.01 12.59 41.59
N LYS A 82 22.77 13.45 42.29
CA LYS A 82 24.00 13.03 42.98
C LYS A 82 23.67 12.09 44.14
N LEU A 83 24.22 10.87 44.09
CA LEU A 83 24.05 9.87 45.14
C LEU A 83 25.18 10.01 46.18
N LYS A 84 24.84 10.32 47.43
CA LYS A 84 25.80 10.43 48.55
C LYS A 84 25.88 9.09 49.30
N LEU A 85 26.60 8.11 48.76
CA LEU A 85 26.75 6.79 49.41
C LEU A 85 27.83 6.79 50.51
N PRO A 86 27.71 5.93 51.53
CA PRO A 86 28.81 5.59 52.42
C PRO A 86 29.99 4.98 51.64
N ALA A 87 31.21 5.13 52.15
CA ALA A 87 32.44 4.59 51.55
C ALA A 87 32.44 3.05 51.37
N ASP A 88 31.54 2.36 52.07
CA ASP A 88 31.40 0.90 52.02
C ASP A 88 30.68 0.40 50.76
N PHE A 89 30.17 1.30 49.91
CA PHE A 89 29.55 0.95 48.64
C PHE A 89 30.43 1.34 47.46
N GLU A 90 30.54 0.41 46.52
CA GLU A 90 31.02 0.71 45.19
C GLU A 90 29.82 1.04 44.29
N GLN A 91 29.90 2.14 43.56
CA GLN A 91 28.85 2.63 42.68
C GLN A 91 29.30 2.54 41.22
N TYR A 92 28.41 2.08 40.35
CA TYR A 92 28.57 2.14 38.90
C TYR A 92 27.69 3.24 38.30
N ASP A 93 28.02 3.64 37.07
CA ASP A 93 27.24 4.62 36.32
C ASP A 93 25.79 4.15 36.11
N PRO A 94 24.81 5.06 36.23
CA PRO A 94 23.41 4.69 36.11
C PRO A 94 23.05 4.34 34.68
N LYS A 95 22.22 3.31 34.54
CA LYS A 95 21.50 3.09 33.29
C LYS A 95 20.38 4.13 33.20
N VAL A 96 20.34 4.85 32.08
CA VAL A 96 19.33 5.89 31.82
C VAL A 96 18.27 5.35 30.87
N LYS A 97 16.99 5.54 31.22
CA LYS A 97 15.86 5.36 30.30
C LYS A 97 14.99 6.60 30.32
N GLU A 98 14.61 7.08 29.14
CA GLU A 98 13.72 8.22 28.98
C GLU A 98 12.50 7.85 28.14
N ASP A 99 11.36 8.40 28.52
CA ASP A 99 10.11 8.35 27.78
C ASP A 99 9.56 9.78 27.72
N ILE A 100 9.65 10.39 26.54
CA ILE A 100 9.34 11.80 26.33
C ILE A 100 8.26 11.91 25.26
N THR A 101 7.19 12.59 25.62
CA THR A 101 6.06 12.89 24.75
C THR A 101 5.95 14.41 24.58
N ARG A 102 5.62 14.84 23.36
CA ARG A 102 5.38 16.25 23.05
C ARG A 102 3.92 16.43 22.67
N SER A 103 3.20 17.26 23.40
CA SER A 103 1.83 17.66 23.09
C SER A 103 1.78 19.17 22.88
N GLY A 104 1.72 19.59 21.62
CA GLY A 104 1.82 20.99 21.22
C GLY A 104 3.12 21.65 21.69
N GLU A 105 2.98 22.68 22.53
CA GLU A 105 4.09 23.43 23.14
C GLU A 105 4.61 22.81 24.45
N THR A 106 3.90 21.81 25.01
CA THR A 106 4.28 21.18 26.28
C THR A 106 5.06 19.90 26.03
N ILE A 107 6.22 19.80 26.67
CA ILE A 107 7.02 18.57 26.74
C ILE A 107 6.73 17.91 28.09
N ASN A 108 6.27 16.66 28.05
CA ASN A 108 5.98 15.85 29.23
C ASN A 108 6.71 14.52 29.12
N GLY A 109 7.22 14.01 30.24
CA GLY A 109 7.89 12.72 30.19
C GLY A 109 8.41 12.24 31.53
N SER A 110 9.08 11.10 31.45
CA SER A 110 9.78 10.46 32.54
C SER A 110 11.25 10.23 32.17
N LYS A 111 12.14 10.42 33.14
CA LYS A 111 13.53 9.98 33.05
C LYS A 111 13.88 9.17 34.27
N SER A 112 14.34 7.94 34.05
CA SER A 112 14.71 7.01 35.10
C SER A 112 16.20 6.71 35.06
N PHE A 113 16.80 6.70 36.25
CA PHE A 113 18.21 6.44 36.50
C PHE A 113 18.30 5.22 37.40
N GLU A 114 18.97 4.17 36.94
CA GLU A 114 19.14 2.92 37.67
C GLU A 114 20.63 2.69 37.98
N TRP A 115 21.03 2.91 39.23
CA TRP A 115 22.38 2.68 39.70
C TRP A 115 22.55 1.25 40.22
N LEU A 116 23.69 0.66 39.89
CA LEU A 116 24.18 -0.54 40.55
C LEU A 116 25.10 -0.14 41.70
N ILE A 117 24.76 -0.57 42.91
CA ILE A 117 25.57 -0.32 44.11
C ILE A 117 25.94 -1.66 44.75
N VAL A 118 27.21 -1.82 45.14
CA VAL A 118 27.73 -3.09 45.67
C VAL A 118 28.27 -2.85 47.08
N PRO A 119 27.66 -3.45 48.13
CA PRO A 119 28.18 -3.33 49.48
C PRO A 119 29.42 -4.21 49.67
N ARG A 120 30.52 -3.62 50.13
CA ARG A 120 31.79 -4.33 50.37
C ARG A 120 31.94 -4.85 51.79
N TYR A 121 31.22 -4.27 52.75
CA TYR A 121 31.30 -4.63 54.17
C TYR A 121 29.92 -4.98 54.76
N PRO A 122 29.84 -5.97 55.66
CA PRO A 122 28.58 -6.35 56.31
C PRO A 122 28.12 -5.31 57.33
N GLY A 123 26.87 -5.44 57.78
CA GLY A 123 26.21 -4.58 58.75
C GLY A 123 25.05 -3.78 58.16
N ASP A 124 24.28 -3.12 59.01
CA ASP A 124 23.18 -2.27 58.58
C ASP A 124 23.73 -0.96 58.00
N LYS A 125 23.36 -0.67 56.75
CA LYS A 125 23.78 0.50 56.00
C LYS A 125 22.61 1.40 55.68
N LYS A 126 22.89 2.69 55.61
CA LYS A 126 21.91 3.73 55.31
C LYS A 126 22.29 4.44 54.02
N ILE A 127 21.37 4.47 53.06
CA ILE A 127 21.45 5.30 51.87
C ILE A 127 20.65 6.58 52.16
N PRO A 128 21.30 7.76 52.19
CA PRO A 128 20.62 9.03 52.38
C PRO A 128 19.56 9.30 51.30
N ALA A 129 18.63 10.19 51.63
CA ALA A 129 17.65 10.69 50.68
C ALA A 129 18.33 11.31 49.44
N LEU A 130 17.81 10.99 48.26
CA LEU A 130 18.17 11.67 47.02
C LEU A 130 17.52 13.04 46.99
N GLU A 131 18.29 14.04 46.56
CA GLU A 131 17.80 15.39 46.35
C GLU A 131 17.78 15.72 44.86
N PHE A 132 16.69 16.32 44.40
CA PHE A 132 16.56 16.86 43.06
C PHE A 132 15.93 18.25 43.14
N THR A 133 16.60 19.25 42.58
CA THR A 133 16.07 20.62 42.55
C THR A 133 15.74 21.05 41.13
N TYR A 134 14.57 21.66 40.95
CA TYR A 134 14.15 22.31 39.72
C TYR A 134 13.70 23.75 39.96
N PHE A 135 13.73 24.57 38.93
CA PHE A 135 13.14 25.92 38.95
C PHE A 135 11.69 25.84 38.46
N ASP A 136 10.75 26.16 39.35
CA ASP A 136 9.33 26.25 39.02
C ASP A 136 9.04 27.63 38.43
N ILE A 137 8.64 27.66 37.15
CA ILE A 137 8.35 28.90 36.42
C ILE A 137 7.12 29.63 37.01
N GLY A 138 6.12 28.88 37.46
CA GLY A 138 4.89 29.44 38.02
C GLY A 138 5.11 30.05 39.40
N GLN A 139 5.93 29.40 40.23
CA GLN A 139 6.27 29.88 41.57
C GLN A 139 7.50 30.81 41.60
N LYS A 140 8.22 30.93 40.47
CA LYS A 140 9.46 31.71 40.33
C LYS A 140 10.51 31.41 41.40
N ARG A 141 10.62 30.14 41.82
CA ARG A 141 11.53 29.70 42.88
C ARG A 141 12.09 28.32 42.60
N TYR A 142 13.22 28.02 43.25
CA TYR A 142 13.75 26.67 43.31
C TYR A 142 12.90 25.80 44.23
N VAL A 143 12.58 24.59 43.76
CA VAL A 143 11.85 23.57 44.52
C VAL A 143 12.73 22.33 44.61
N THR A 144 13.08 21.94 45.84
CA THR A 144 13.86 20.73 46.13
C THR A 144 12.94 19.59 46.53
N LEU A 145 13.01 18.50 45.77
CA LEU A 145 12.35 17.24 46.07
C LEU A 145 13.32 16.30 46.77
N ARG A 146 12.83 15.57 47.77
CA ARG A 146 13.61 14.59 48.52
C ARG A 146 12.91 13.25 48.52
N THR A 147 13.67 12.18 48.35
CA THR A 147 13.16 10.82 48.56
C THR A 147 13.21 10.46 50.04
N ASN A 148 12.64 9.30 50.38
CA ASN A 148 12.94 8.67 51.66
C ASN A 148 14.37 8.13 51.64
N GLU A 149 14.96 8.01 52.83
CA GLU A 149 16.16 7.23 53.07
C GLU A 149 15.88 5.73 52.94
N PHE A 150 16.91 4.95 52.64
CA PHE A 150 16.82 3.51 52.59
C PHE A 150 17.78 2.84 53.57
N ASN A 151 17.23 2.00 54.45
CA ASN A 151 18.01 1.11 55.29
C ASN A 151 18.16 -0.24 54.57
N ILE A 152 19.39 -0.74 54.53
CA ILE A 152 19.77 -2.00 53.90
C ILE A 152 20.53 -2.83 54.92
N SER A 153 20.09 -4.06 55.16
CA SER A 153 20.85 -5.00 55.98
C SER A 153 21.83 -5.78 55.10
N VAL A 154 23.13 -5.67 55.39
CA VAL A 154 24.17 -6.38 54.63
C VAL A 154 24.68 -7.57 55.43
N GLU A 155 24.33 -8.77 54.99
CA GLU A 155 24.83 -10.01 55.58
C GLU A 155 26.25 -10.32 55.10
N LYS A 156 27.02 -11.05 55.92
CA LYS A 156 28.34 -11.54 55.51
C LYS A 156 28.18 -12.56 54.37
N GLY A 157 28.71 -12.23 53.19
CA GLY A 157 28.81 -13.16 52.06
C GLY A 157 29.89 -14.22 52.28
N SER A 158 29.82 -15.32 51.54
CA SER A 158 30.92 -16.29 51.49
C SER A 158 32.15 -15.62 50.84
N ALA A 159 33.35 -15.95 51.32
CA ALA A 159 34.61 -15.31 50.94
C ALA A 159 35.00 -15.47 49.45
N GLU A 160 34.23 -16.23 48.67
CA GLU A 160 34.36 -16.32 47.22
C GLU A 160 33.40 -15.33 46.56
N ALA A 161 33.85 -14.08 46.41
CA ALA A 161 33.35 -13.25 45.32
C ALA A 161 34.20 -13.54 44.08
N PRO A 162 33.61 -13.76 42.89
CA PRO A 162 34.40 -13.85 41.67
C PRO A 162 35.13 -12.51 41.48
N GLN A 163 36.46 -12.59 41.41
CA GLN A 163 37.27 -11.44 41.02
C GLN A 163 36.97 -11.13 39.56
N VAL A 164 36.28 -10.03 39.32
CA VAL A 164 36.14 -9.47 37.98
C VAL A 164 37.45 -8.76 37.67
N ALA A 165 38.40 -9.54 37.16
CA ALA A 165 39.62 -9.03 36.56
C ALA A 165 39.27 -8.21 35.30
N GLY A 166 40.04 -7.15 35.10
CA GLY A 166 39.76 -6.07 34.16
C GLY A 166 39.45 -6.48 32.71
N GLY A 167 38.70 -5.60 32.06
CA GLY A 167 38.30 -5.72 30.66
C GLY A 167 36.86 -6.20 30.51
N LEU A 168 35.89 -5.32 30.76
CA LEU A 168 34.53 -5.59 30.31
C LEU A 168 34.53 -5.71 28.78
N THR A 169 34.21 -6.91 28.28
CA THR A 169 33.06 -7.11 27.37
C THR A 169 32.51 -8.52 27.46
N ARG A 170 31.29 -8.60 28.01
CA ARG A 170 30.04 -9.10 27.44
C ARG A 170 28.94 -8.64 28.42
N GLU A 171 27.67 -8.61 28.07
CA GLU A 171 26.56 -8.01 28.85
C GLU A 171 26.23 -8.74 30.20
N ASP A 172 27.25 -9.02 31.01
CA ASP A 172 27.52 -10.36 31.56
C ASP A 172 27.16 -10.61 33.02
N VAL A 173 26.65 -9.64 33.77
CA VAL A 173 26.47 -9.91 35.22
C VAL A 173 25.06 -9.64 35.74
N LYS A 174 24.14 -9.03 34.99
CA LYS A 174 22.84 -8.70 35.61
C LYS A 174 21.55 -8.62 34.77
N LEU A 175 21.59 -9.07 33.52
CA LEU A 175 20.53 -9.96 33.01
C LEU A 175 20.38 -11.21 33.91
N LEU A 176 21.38 -11.50 34.75
CA LEU A 176 21.45 -12.68 35.62
C LEU A 176 20.74 -12.59 36.98
N ASN A 177 20.33 -11.40 37.47
CA ASN A 177 19.88 -11.25 38.87
C ASN A 177 18.45 -10.72 39.04
N GLN A 178 17.67 -10.64 37.96
CA GLN A 178 16.23 -10.33 38.00
C GLN A 178 15.34 -11.29 37.19
N ASP A 179 15.89 -12.25 36.40
CA ASP A 179 15.09 -13.14 35.54
C ASP A 179 15.17 -14.64 35.88
N ILE A 180 15.69 -15.01 37.05
CA ILE A 180 15.61 -16.40 37.55
C ILE A 180 14.55 -16.46 38.65
N ARG A 181 13.30 -16.67 38.26
CA ARG A 181 12.37 -17.43 39.11
C ARG A 181 12.96 -18.83 39.29
N PHE A 182 12.85 -19.42 40.48
CA PHE A 182 13.25 -20.81 40.72
C PHE A 182 12.70 -21.70 39.59
N ILE A 183 13.52 -22.61 39.05
CA ILE A 183 13.08 -23.54 38.01
C ILE A 183 11.89 -24.33 38.57
N LYS A 184 10.71 -24.19 37.97
CA LYS A 184 9.60 -25.12 38.20
C LYS A 184 10.06 -26.48 37.70
N THR A 185 10.42 -27.37 38.62
CA THR A 185 10.80 -28.76 38.32
C THR A 185 9.60 -29.63 37.95
N ASP A 186 8.39 -29.18 38.28
CA ASP A 186 7.15 -29.79 37.79
C ASP A 186 6.53 -28.94 36.67
N ILE A 187 6.69 -29.43 35.46
CA ILE A 187 6.25 -28.83 34.20
C ILE A 187 4.86 -29.32 33.78
N GLY A 188 4.22 -30.19 34.57
CA GLY A 188 3.01 -30.90 34.18
C GLY A 188 3.21 -31.74 32.90
N SER A 189 2.11 -32.23 32.32
CA SER A 189 2.15 -32.89 31.01
C SER A 189 2.35 -31.85 29.91
N LEU A 190 3.62 -31.64 29.54
CA LEU A 190 3.98 -30.83 28.38
C LEU A 190 3.31 -31.41 27.13
N ARG A 191 2.45 -30.62 26.48
CA ARG A 191 2.01 -30.85 25.11
C ARG A 191 2.86 -30.00 24.19
N GLU A 192 3.36 -30.63 23.13
CA GLU A 192 4.14 -29.99 22.08
C GLU A 192 3.35 -28.81 21.49
N LYS A 193 3.79 -27.59 21.79
CA LYS A 193 3.19 -26.36 21.25
C LYS A 193 3.76 -26.07 19.86
N ASN A 194 3.69 -27.06 18.97
CA ASN A 194 3.99 -26.95 17.56
C ASN A 194 3.26 -28.06 16.79
N LYS A 195 1.93 -27.98 16.72
CA LYS A 195 1.29 -28.37 15.47
C LYS A 195 1.32 -27.15 14.60
N GLU A 196 2.21 -27.19 13.62
CA GLU A 196 2.39 -26.23 12.54
C GLU A 196 1.11 -25.40 12.31
N LEU A 197 1.22 -24.07 12.51
CA LEU A 197 0.10 -23.14 12.38
C LEU A 197 -0.57 -23.22 10.99
N ILE A 198 0.12 -23.85 10.04
CA ILE A 198 -0.36 -24.19 8.73
C ILE A 198 -0.25 -25.72 8.60
N GLN A 199 -1.34 -26.44 8.79
CA GLN A 199 -1.39 -27.86 8.45
C GLN A 199 -1.02 -28.02 6.97
N PRO A 200 -0.32 -29.09 6.56
CA PRO A 200 0.09 -29.25 5.15
C PRO A 200 -1.09 -29.14 4.16
N GLY A 201 -2.31 -29.49 4.58
CA GLY A 201 -3.52 -29.27 3.78
C GLY A 201 -3.92 -27.80 3.60
N THR A 202 -3.79 -26.95 4.63
CA THR A 202 -4.13 -25.52 4.50
C THR A 202 -3.07 -24.74 3.73
N ALA A 203 -1.80 -25.13 3.81
CA ALA A 203 -0.72 -24.58 2.98
C ALA A 203 -0.98 -24.84 1.48
N LEU A 204 -1.38 -26.08 1.16
CA LEU A 204 -1.70 -26.47 -0.21
C LEU A 204 -2.91 -25.67 -0.73
N LEU A 205 -3.96 -25.53 0.07
CA LEU A 205 -5.14 -24.74 -0.32
C LEU A 205 -4.80 -23.26 -0.59
N MET A 206 -4.03 -22.61 0.28
CA MET A 206 -3.61 -21.21 0.04
C MET A 206 -2.77 -21.05 -1.23
N THR A 207 -2.02 -22.09 -1.61
CA THR A 207 -1.22 -22.07 -2.83
C THR A 207 -2.09 -22.30 -4.07
N ILE A 208 -3.05 -23.24 -4.04
CA ILE A 208 -3.85 -23.61 -5.21
C ILE A 208 -4.91 -22.55 -5.56
N ILE A 209 -5.50 -21.88 -4.57
CA ILE A 209 -6.58 -20.89 -4.78
C ILE A 209 -6.22 -19.81 -5.81
N PRO A 210 -5.07 -19.10 -5.73
CA PRO A 210 -4.73 -18.08 -6.72
C PRO A 210 -4.57 -18.65 -8.14
N PHE A 211 -4.05 -19.87 -8.30
CA PHE A 211 -3.97 -20.52 -9.61
C PHE A 211 -5.35 -20.92 -10.14
N ALA A 212 -6.23 -21.45 -9.29
CA ALA A 212 -7.59 -21.80 -9.67
C ALA A 212 -8.38 -20.56 -10.10
N VAL A 213 -8.24 -19.44 -9.38
CA VAL A 213 -8.83 -18.15 -9.77
C VAL A 213 -8.26 -17.65 -11.10
N PHE A 214 -6.94 -17.72 -11.29
CA PHE A 214 -6.29 -17.31 -12.53
C PHE A 214 -6.76 -18.14 -13.74
N ILE A 215 -6.83 -19.47 -13.60
CA ILE A 215 -7.37 -20.37 -14.62
C ILE A 215 -8.85 -20.06 -14.88
N GLY A 216 -9.65 -19.85 -13.83
CA GLY A 216 -11.05 -19.46 -13.94
C GLY A 216 -11.24 -18.16 -14.74
N LEU A 217 -10.39 -17.15 -14.50
CA LEU A 217 -10.40 -15.89 -15.26
C LEU A 217 -10.01 -16.09 -16.73
N ILE A 218 -9.02 -16.95 -17.01
CA ILE A 218 -8.65 -17.30 -18.38
C ILE A 218 -9.80 -17.98 -19.10
N LEU A 219 -10.44 -18.97 -18.47
CA LEU A 219 -11.59 -19.68 -19.04
C LEU A 219 -12.79 -18.76 -19.24
N PHE A 220 -13.08 -17.87 -18.28
CA PHE A 220 -14.12 -16.86 -18.40
C PHE A 220 -13.85 -15.90 -19.56
N ARG A 221 -12.60 -15.43 -19.72
CA ARG A 221 -12.20 -14.59 -20.84
C ARG A 221 -12.29 -15.32 -22.18
N GLN A 222 -11.83 -16.57 -22.26
CA GLN A 222 -11.95 -17.38 -23.46
C GLN A 222 -13.42 -17.59 -23.83
N LYS A 223 -14.29 -17.84 -22.84
CA LYS A 223 -15.72 -17.96 -23.08
C LYS A 223 -16.33 -16.65 -23.58
N ALA A 224 -16.04 -15.52 -22.95
CA ALA A 224 -16.53 -14.20 -23.38
C ALA A 224 -16.06 -13.83 -24.81
N LEU A 225 -14.80 -14.13 -25.15
CA LEU A 225 -14.27 -13.92 -26.51
C LEU A 225 -14.91 -14.88 -27.53
N SER A 226 -15.15 -16.13 -27.14
CA SER A 226 -15.83 -17.11 -27.98
C SER A 226 -17.27 -16.69 -28.30
N GLU A 227 -18.01 -16.15 -27.33
CA GLU A 227 -19.38 -15.65 -27.52
C GLU A 227 -19.43 -14.49 -28.53
N MET A 228 -18.47 -13.55 -28.50
CA MET A 228 -18.37 -12.47 -29.50
C MET A 228 -18.04 -13.02 -30.91
N SER A 229 -17.12 -13.99 -30.99
CA SER A 229 -16.77 -14.64 -32.25
C SER A 229 -17.93 -15.47 -32.82
N ASP A 230 -18.75 -16.07 -31.95
CA ASP A 230 -19.90 -16.88 -32.34
C ASP A 230 -21.04 -16.00 -32.85
N VAL A 231 -21.28 -14.82 -32.26
CA VAL A 231 -22.28 -13.87 -32.78
C VAL A 231 -21.89 -13.38 -34.18
N VAL A 232 -20.62 -13.03 -34.40
CA VAL A 232 -20.11 -12.63 -35.72
C VAL A 232 -20.18 -13.79 -36.71
N SER A 233 -19.71 -14.98 -36.32
CA SER A 233 -19.75 -16.19 -37.15
C SER A 233 -21.17 -16.67 -37.43
N PHE A 234 -22.12 -16.44 -36.52
CA PHE A 234 -23.51 -16.80 -36.71
C PHE A 234 -24.24 -15.84 -37.65
N ARG A 235 -23.99 -14.53 -37.52
CA ARG A 235 -24.50 -13.51 -38.46
C ARG A 235 -23.97 -13.76 -39.88
N SER A 236 -22.66 -14.01 -40.02
CA SER A 236 -22.06 -14.29 -41.33
C SER A 236 -22.55 -15.61 -41.94
N ARG A 237 -22.72 -16.68 -41.14
CA ARG A 237 -23.30 -17.97 -41.59
C ARG A 237 -24.75 -17.84 -42.06
N LYS A 238 -25.53 -16.93 -41.48
CA LYS A 238 -26.94 -16.72 -41.83
C LYS A 238 -27.16 -15.63 -42.89
N ALA A 239 -26.18 -14.77 -43.16
CA ALA A 239 -26.27 -13.64 -44.09
C ALA A 239 -26.84 -14.07 -45.45
N MET A 240 -26.30 -15.14 -46.04
CA MET A 240 -26.77 -15.68 -47.32
C MET A 240 -28.24 -16.14 -47.27
N LYS A 241 -28.65 -16.79 -46.17
CA LYS A 241 -30.04 -17.25 -45.98
C LYS A 241 -31.01 -16.09 -45.81
N VAL A 242 -30.60 -15.02 -45.11
CA VAL A 242 -31.40 -13.80 -44.95
C VAL A 242 -31.52 -13.07 -46.27
N ALA A 243 -30.42 -12.91 -47.01
CA ALA A 243 -30.40 -12.30 -48.33
C ALA A 243 -31.31 -13.05 -49.33
N ALA A 244 -31.23 -14.38 -49.36
CA ALA A 244 -32.08 -15.22 -50.20
C ALA A 244 -33.58 -15.06 -49.89
N ARG A 245 -33.95 -14.95 -48.60
CA ARG A 245 -35.34 -14.66 -48.19
C ARG A 245 -35.80 -13.28 -48.67
N LYS A 246 -34.96 -12.26 -48.55
CA LYS A 246 -35.27 -10.91 -49.02
C LYS A 246 -35.40 -10.84 -50.53
N LEU A 247 -34.52 -11.50 -51.27
CA LEU A 247 -34.65 -11.64 -52.73
C LEU A 247 -35.95 -12.38 -53.11
N ALA A 248 -36.30 -13.47 -52.43
CA ALA A 248 -37.58 -14.14 -52.66
C ALA A 248 -38.79 -13.22 -52.42
N ASN A 249 -38.73 -12.37 -51.38
CA ASN A 249 -39.74 -11.34 -51.14
C ASN A 249 -39.75 -10.27 -52.23
N ALA A 250 -38.59 -9.80 -52.68
CA ALA A 250 -38.49 -8.87 -53.81
C ALA A 250 -39.15 -9.46 -55.06
N LYS A 251 -38.91 -10.74 -55.37
CA LYS A 251 -39.58 -11.45 -56.48
C LYS A 251 -41.11 -11.48 -56.33
N ASN A 252 -41.62 -11.61 -55.10
CA ASN A 252 -43.06 -11.52 -54.84
C ASN A 252 -43.60 -10.09 -55.00
N LEU A 253 -42.86 -9.07 -54.58
CA LEU A 253 -43.22 -7.66 -54.76
C LEU A 253 -43.25 -7.26 -56.24
N LEU A 254 -42.34 -7.82 -57.04
CA LEU A 254 -42.32 -7.67 -58.50
C LEU A 254 -43.59 -8.25 -59.15
N LYS A 255 -44.09 -9.40 -58.67
CA LYS A 255 -45.37 -9.98 -59.13
C LYS A 255 -46.58 -9.14 -58.73
N GLN A 256 -46.50 -8.44 -57.61
CA GLN A 256 -47.57 -7.57 -57.10
C GLN A 256 -47.56 -6.16 -57.69
N ASN A 257 -46.70 -5.88 -58.68
CA ASN A 257 -46.50 -4.55 -59.28
C ASN A 257 -46.14 -3.43 -58.28
N LYS A 258 -45.54 -3.77 -57.13
CA LYS A 258 -45.09 -2.79 -56.12
C LYS A 258 -43.65 -2.37 -56.40
N HIS A 259 -43.46 -1.45 -57.33
CA HIS A 259 -42.15 -1.10 -57.87
C HIS A 259 -41.19 -0.46 -56.84
N GLU A 260 -41.66 0.52 -56.07
CA GLU A 260 -40.83 1.18 -55.05
C GLU A 260 -40.36 0.19 -53.98
N ALA A 261 -41.29 -0.64 -53.48
CA ALA A 261 -41.00 -1.68 -52.50
C ALA A 261 -40.03 -2.75 -53.03
N PHE A 262 -40.09 -3.05 -54.34
CA PHE A 262 -39.17 -4.00 -54.97
C PHE A 262 -37.72 -3.51 -54.93
N TYR A 263 -37.46 -2.28 -55.37
CA TYR A 263 -36.10 -1.70 -55.34
C TYR A 263 -35.59 -1.47 -53.91
N ALA A 264 -36.48 -1.10 -52.98
CA ALA A 264 -36.15 -1.00 -51.56
C ALA A 264 -35.76 -2.36 -50.95
N GLU A 265 -36.46 -3.45 -51.30
CA GLU A 265 -36.15 -4.77 -50.76
C GLU A 265 -34.84 -5.33 -51.34
N ILE A 266 -34.51 -5.05 -52.62
CA ILE A 266 -33.23 -5.42 -53.23
C ILE A 266 -32.06 -4.69 -52.56
N SER A 267 -32.13 -3.37 -52.47
CA SER A 267 -31.07 -2.57 -51.82
C SER A 267 -30.88 -3.00 -50.36
N THR A 268 -31.98 -3.23 -49.63
CA THR A 268 -31.94 -3.77 -48.25
C THR A 268 -31.32 -5.17 -48.19
N ALA A 269 -31.56 -6.03 -49.18
CA ALA A 269 -30.95 -7.37 -49.22
C ALA A 269 -29.43 -7.30 -49.35
N ILE A 270 -28.92 -6.41 -50.22
CA ILE A 270 -27.47 -6.20 -50.43
C ILE A 270 -26.85 -5.57 -49.18
N TRP A 271 -27.42 -4.48 -48.66
CA TRP A 271 -26.92 -3.79 -47.47
C TRP A 271 -26.86 -4.70 -46.25
N GLN A 272 -27.94 -5.44 -45.98
CA GLN A 272 -27.99 -6.35 -44.84
C GLN A 272 -27.03 -7.54 -45.02
N TYR A 273 -26.90 -8.09 -46.24
CA TYR A 273 -25.92 -9.15 -46.52
C TYR A 273 -24.50 -8.69 -46.22
N VAL A 274 -24.09 -7.53 -46.75
CA VAL A 274 -22.74 -6.99 -46.56
C VAL A 274 -22.48 -6.65 -45.09
N SER A 275 -23.43 -6.01 -44.41
CA SER A 275 -23.33 -5.71 -42.97
C SER A 275 -23.17 -6.97 -42.13
N ASP A 276 -23.98 -8.01 -42.36
CA ASP A 276 -23.91 -9.25 -41.60
C ASP A 276 -22.65 -10.08 -41.93
N LYS A 277 -22.16 -10.02 -43.17
CA LYS A 277 -20.97 -10.75 -43.63
C LYS A 277 -19.67 -10.10 -43.18
N LEU A 278 -19.61 -8.77 -43.19
CA LEU A 278 -18.44 -7.98 -42.79
C LEU A 278 -18.50 -7.52 -41.32
N ALA A 279 -19.59 -7.84 -40.61
CA ALA A 279 -19.85 -7.45 -39.22
C ALA A 279 -19.79 -5.94 -38.97
N ILE A 280 -20.22 -5.15 -39.95
CA ILE A 280 -20.26 -3.68 -39.89
C ILE A 280 -21.53 -3.26 -39.12
N ASP A 281 -21.39 -2.34 -38.16
CA ASP A 281 -22.53 -1.76 -37.46
C ASP A 281 -23.39 -0.91 -38.41
N ARG A 282 -24.71 -0.89 -38.21
CA ARG A 282 -25.64 -0.07 -39.02
C ARG A 282 -25.28 1.41 -38.98
N ALA A 283 -24.69 1.90 -37.90
CA ALA A 283 -24.26 3.30 -37.77
C ALA A 283 -23.09 3.67 -38.69
N GLU A 284 -22.28 2.68 -39.10
CA GLU A 284 -21.09 2.88 -39.94
C GLU A 284 -21.32 2.47 -41.41
N LEU A 285 -22.55 2.07 -41.73
CA LEU A 285 -22.91 1.51 -43.02
C LEU A 285 -22.98 2.60 -44.10
N SER A 286 -21.93 2.72 -44.91
CA SER A 286 -21.82 3.62 -46.05
C SER A 286 -21.18 2.92 -47.25
N ILE A 287 -21.35 3.48 -48.46
CA ILE A 287 -20.76 2.89 -49.69
C ILE A 287 -19.23 2.85 -49.53
N ASP A 288 -18.64 3.92 -49.00
CA ASP A 288 -17.20 4.01 -48.77
C ASP A 288 -16.71 2.97 -47.75
N THR A 289 -17.42 2.80 -46.62
CA THR A 289 -17.07 1.79 -45.60
C THR A 289 -17.11 0.38 -46.20
N VAL A 290 -18.14 0.07 -46.98
CA VAL A 290 -18.29 -1.23 -47.65
C VAL A 290 -17.19 -1.47 -48.66
N THR A 291 -16.88 -0.49 -49.50
CA THR A 291 -15.79 -0.57 -50.47
C THR A 291 -14.45 -0.84 -49.78
N GLN A 292 -14.11 -0.09 -48.74
CA GLN A 292 -12.86 -0.28 -47.99
C GLN A 292 -12.77 -1.67 -47.35
N GLN A 293 -13.85 -2.16 -46.74
CA GLN A 293 -13.88 -3.47 -46.09
C GLN A 293 -13.81 -4.63 -47.10
N LEU A 294 -14.47 -4.50 -48.26
CA LEU A 294 -14.39 -5.49 -49.34
C LEU A 294 -13.00 -5.54 -49.97
N LEU A 295 -12.35 -4.38 -50.18
CA LEU A 295 -10.96 -4.30 -50.63
C LEU A 295 -10.00 -4.99 -49.65
N HIS A 296 -10.16 -4.73 -48.34
CA HIS A 296 -9.36 -5.38 -47.31
C HIS A 296 -9.55 -6.91 -47.29
N LYS A 297 -10.75 -7.39 -47.65
CA LYS A 297 -11.06 -8.82 -47.81
C LYS A 297 -10.65 -9.40 -49.19
N LYS A 298 -9.91 -8.64 -50.01
CA LYS A 298 -9.39 -9.05 -51.33
C LYS A 298 -10.47 -9.41 -52.36
N VAL A 299 -11.65 -8.80 -52.24
CA VAL A 299 -12.70 -8.87 -53.26
C VAL A 299 -12.24 -8.09 -54.50
N THR A 300 -12.56 -8.59 -55.69
CA THR A 300 -12.16 -7.96 -56.96
C THR A 300 -12.76 -6.56 -57.11
N GLU A 301 -11.96 -5.60 -57.59
CA GLU A 301 -12.42 -4.21 -57.79
C GLU A 301 -13.63 -4.12 -58.73
N GLU A 302 -13.68 -4.99 -59.74
CA GLU A 302 -14.81 -5.14 -60.67
C GLU A 302 -16.12 -5.48 -59.92
N LEU A 303 -16.08 -6.39 -58.95
CA LEU A 303 -17.25 -6.79 -58.19
C LEU A 303 -17.69 -5.70 -57.21
N ILE A 304 -16.74 -4.99 -56.60
CA ILE A 304 -17.02 -3.85 -55.71
C ILE A 304 -17.72 -2.74 -56.50
N GLN A 305 -17.24 -2.44 -57.71
CA GLN A 305 -17.85 -1.45 -58.59
C GLN A 305 -19.27 -1.85 -58.99
N ARG A 306 -19.50 -3.12 -59.31
CA ARG A 306 -20.85 -3.67 -59.60
C ARG A 306 -21.80 -3.58 -58.41
N ILE A 307 -21.32 -3.80 -57.17
CA ILE A 307 -22.12 -3.61 -55.95
C ILE A 307 -22.56 -2.15 -55.82
N LYS A 308 -21.62 -1.22 -55.99
CA LYS A 308 -21.88 0.22 -55.92
C LYS A 308 -22.91 0.66 -56.95
N GLU A 309 -22.71 0.32 -58.21
CA GLU A 309 -23.64 0.64 -59.31
C GLU A 309 -25.03 0.04 -59.06
N CYS A 310 -25.11 -1.19 -58.55
CA CYS A 310 -26.39 -1.82 -58.24
C CYS A 310 -27.16 -1.08 -57.14
N LEU A 311 -26.46 -0.65 -56.08
CA LEU A 311 -27.06 0.10 -54.97
C LEU A 311 -27.53 1.48 -55.44
N GLU A 312 -26.69 2.22 -56.16
CA GLU A 312 -27.01 3.54 -56.72
C GLU A 312 -28.18 3.45 -57.71
N ALA A 313 -28.21 2.43 -58.58
CA ALA A 313 -29.31 2.21 -59.51
C ALA A 313 -30.62 1.88 -58.79
N CYS A 314 -30.58 1.13 -57.68
CA CYS A 314 -31.76 0.85 -56.87
C CYS A 314 -32.28 2.10 -56.14
N GLU A 315 -31.38 2.95 -55.63
CA GLU A 315 -31.76 4.22 -55.01
C GLU A 315 -32.33 5.19 -56.04
N PHE A 316 -31.70 5.31 -57.20
CA PHE A 316 -32.19 6.13 -58.31
C PHE A 316 -33.59 5.67 -58.76
N ALA A 317 -33.78 4.37 -59.01
CA ALA A 317 -35.06 3.81 -59.43
C ALA A 317 -36.16 3.90 -58.35
N ARG A 318 -35.78 4.03 -57.07
CA ARG A 318 -36.74 4.27 -55.97
C ARG A 318 -37.28 5.71 -55.99
N PHE A 319 -36.45 6.69 -56.34
CA PHE A 319 -36.79 8.12 -56.25
C PHE A 319 -37.13 8.77 -57.59
N ALA A 320 -36.80 8.15 -58.72
CA ALA A 320 -37.14 8.62 -60.06
C ALA A 320 -38.31 7.79 -60.63
N PRO A 321 -39.57 8.23 -60.47
CA PRO A 321 -40.72 7.54 -61.05
C PRO A 321 -40.71 7.68 -62.58
N GLY A 322 -40.05 6.74 -63.24
CA GLY A 322 -40.07 6.53 -64.69
C GLY A 322 -40.42 5.08 -64.99
N SER A 323 -40.99 4.81 -66.16
CA SER A 323 -41.47 3.49 -66.59
C SER A 323 -40.34 2.48 -66.79
N SER A 324 -39.74 1.98 -65.71
CA SER A 324 -38.80 0.87 -65.81
C SER A 324 -39.55 -0.35 -66.35
N SER A 325 -39.08 -0.88 -67.49
CA SER A 325 -39.67 -2.04 -68.13
C SER A 325 -39.62 -3.24 -67.17
N GLN A 326 -40.58 -4.17 -67.30
CA GLN A 326 -40.56 -5.41 -66.53
C GLN A 326 -39.26 -6.21 -66.76
N GLU A 327 -38.67 -6.07 -67.95
CA GLU A 327 -37.38 -6.66 -68.30
C GLU A 327 -36.23 -6.05 -67.52
N GLU A 328 -36.22 -4.72 -67.31
CA GLU A 328 -35.19 -4.03 -66.53
C GLU A 328 -35.27 -4.43 -65.05
N LYS A 329 -36.48 -4.58 -64.51
CA LYS A 329 -36.69 -5.08 -63.13
C LYS A 329 -36.17 -6.50 -62.95
N ASN A 330 -36.44 -7.39 -63.91
CA ASN A 330 -35.91 -8.75 -63.88
C ASN A 330 -34.38 -8.78 -64.00
N LYS A 331 -33.80 -7.94 -64.88
CA LYS A 331 -32.34 -7.79 -64.98
C LYS A 331 -31.71 -7.32 -63.66
N MET A 332 -32.33 -6.35 -62.98
CA MET A 332 -31.86 -5.87 -61.67
C MET A 332 -31.95 -6.94 -60.58
N TYR A 333 -33.00 -7.76 -60.58
CA TYR A 333 -33.11 -8.89 -59.66
C TYR A 333 -31.98 -9.92 -59.88
N GLU A 334 -31.75 -10.33 -61.13
CA GLU A 334 -30.69 -11.27 -61.47
C GLU A 334 -29.31 -10.71 -61.16
N LEU A 335 -29.09 -9.42 -61.43
CA LEU A 335 -27.84 -8.73 -61.11
C LEU A 335 -27.57 -8.72 -59.60
N ALA A 336 -28.57 -8.37 -58.77
CA ALA A 336 -28.44 -8.39 -57.32
C ALA A 336 -28.17 -9.80 -56.77
N SER A 337 -28.87 -10.82 -57.29
CA SER A 337 -28.65 -12.23 -56.94
C SER A 337 -27.23 -12.67 -57.27
N ASN A 338 -26.76 -12.36 -58.48
CA ASN A 338 -25.41 -12.71 -58.93
C ASN A 338 -24.33 -12.00 -58.12
N ILE A 339 -24.53 -10.74 -57.75
CA ILE A 339 -23.61 -9.99 -56.89
C ILE A 339 -23.46 -10.68 -55.53
N ILE A 340 -24.57 -11.03 -54.86
CA ILE A 340 -24.54 -11.67 -53.55
C ILE A 340 -23.82 -13.03 -53.63
N VAL A 341 -24.10 -13.83 -54.66
CA VAL A 341 -23.45 -15.14 -54.86
C VAL A 341 -21.96 -15.00 -55.20
N ALA A 342 -21.60 -14.06 -56.06
CA ALA A 342 -20.20 -13.81 -56.43
C ALA A 342 -19.39 -13.31 -55.23
N THR A 343 -19.97 -12.40 -54.44
CA THR A 343 -19.35 -11.87 -53.22
C THR A 343 -19.16 -12.98 -52.18
N GLU A 344 -20.14 -13.87 -52.03
CA GLU A 344 -20.03 -15.04 -51.15
C GLU A 344 -18.89 -15.96 -51.59
N ARG A 345 -18.75 -16.21 -52.91
CA ARG A 345 -17.69 -17.06 -53.45
C ARG A 345 -16.29 -16.46 -53.22
N GLU A 346 -16.13 -15.15 -53.39
CA GLU A 346 -14.84 -14.48 -53.17
C GLU A 346 -14.49 -14.37 -51.68
N LEU A 347 -15.48 -14.19 -50.79
CA LEU A 347 -15.26 -14.09 -49.35
C LEU A 347 -15.04 -15.45 -48.63
N VAL A 348 -15.42 -16.56 -49.26
CA VAL A 348 -15.18 -17.93 -48.75
C VAL A 348 -13.82 -18.48 -49.21
N ARG A 349 -13.23 -17.89 -50.25
CA ARG A 349 -11.92 -18.25 -50.79
C ARG A 349 -10.80 -17.63 -49.96
#